data_AF-A0A935N347-F1
#
_entry.id   AF-A0A935N347-F1
#
_cell.length_a   1.000
_cell.length_b   1.000
_cell.length_c   1.000
_cell.angle_alpha   90.00
_cell.angle_beta   90.00
_cell.angle_gamma   90.00
#
_symmetry.space_group_name_H-M   'P 1'
#
loop_
_entity.id
_entity.type
_entity.pdbx_description
1 polymer ?
#
loop_
_entity_poly.entity_id
_entity_poly.type
_entity_poly.pdbx_seq_one_letter_code
_entity_poly.pdbx_strand_id
1 'polypeptide(L)'
;MRIFFLAGDEVNINLKNTNVSQIKILRPDKSDEFINLNDNLRNDYLAYSNTNTAGSYKFYSGDNQIENISINTDPTESITEYADESEFENYLDQIKFAGKYVSIDKESNITEKIMQARFGSELWRYFLLVAIILALIEMTIARNAKKDLEGIQ
;
A
#
# COMPACT_ATOMS: atom_id res chain seq x y z
N MET A 1 21.41 22.19 -12.66
CA MET A 1 21.52 20.87 -13.31
C MET A 1 20.96 19.84 -12.34
N ARG A 2 19.87 19.16 -12.70
CA ARG A 2 19.29 18.10 -11.87
C ARG A 2 20.19 16.87 -12.02
N ILE A 3 20.70 16.33 -10.92
CA ILE A 3 21.64 15.19 -10.92
C ILE A 3 20.86 13.85 -10.86
N PHE A 4 19.54 13.94 -10.64
CA PHE A 4 18.65 12.80 -10.48
C PHE A 4 17.48 12.93 -11.45
N PHE A 5 17.24 11.87 -12.21
CA PHE A 5 16.12 11.73 -13.15
C PHE A 5 15.28 10.52 -12.74
N LEU A 6 13.97 10.65 -12.80
CA LEU A 6 13.00 9.59 -12.55
C LEU A 6 12.50 8.99 -13.87
N ALA A 7 11.98 7.76 -13.80
CA ALA A 7 11.38 7.13 -14.96
C ALA A 7 10.24 8.00 -15.53
N GLY A 8 10.33 8.37 -16.81
CA GLY A 8 9.41 9.28 -17.47
C GLY A 8 9.84 10.75 -17.49
N ASP A 9 10.95 11.12 -16.83
CA ASP A 9 11.53 12.47 -16.97
C ASP A 9 12.22 12.65 -18.34
N GLU A 10 12.15 13.86 -18.89
CA GLU A 10 12.94 14.23 -20.06
C GLU A 10 14.40 14.53 -19.67
N VAL A 11 15.34 13.93 -20.41
CA VAL A 11 16.78 14.17 -20.24
C VAL A 11 17.33 14.96 -21.41
N ASN A 12 18.17 15.95 -21.10
CA ASN A 12 18.84 16.78 -22.10
C ASN A 12 20.31 16.38 -22.19
N ILE A 13 20.68 15.72 -23.29
CA ILE A 13 22.03 15.22 -23.55
C ILE A 13 22.81 16.29 -24.30
N ASN A 14 24.03 16.60 -23.85
CA ASN A 14 24.86 17.61 -24.50
C ASN A 14 25.62 17.00 -25.69
N LEU A 15 25.41 17.55 -26.88
CA LEU A 15 26.03 17.13 -28.13
C LEU A 15 27.13 18.08 -28.60
N LYS A 16 27.56 19.04 -27.76
CA LYS A 16 28.63 19.98 -28.12
C LYS A 16 29.88 19.20 -28.52
N ASN A 17 30.35 19.47 -29.75
CA ASN A 17 31.48 18.81 -30.42
C ASN A 17 31.23 17.40 -30.97
N THR A 18 29.98 16.95 -31.07
CA THR A 18 29.62 15.68 -31.71
C THR A 18 29.03 15.94 -33.09
N ASN A 19 29.81 15.76 -34.16
CA ASN A 19 29.33 15.88 -35.54
C ASN A 19 28.83 14.53 -36.06
N VAL A 20 27.62 14.13 -35.67
CA VAL A 20 26.98 12.93 -36.20
C VAL A 20 25.53 13.19 -36.59
N SER A 21 25.09 12.52 -37.65
CA SER A 21 23.71 12.53 -38.14
C SER A 21 22.81 11.55 -37.39
N GLN A 22 23.38 10.66 -36.58
CA GLN A 22 22.63 9.65 -35.84
C GLN A 22 23.25 9.37 -34.47
N ILE A 23 22.41 9.21 -33.46
CA ILE A 23 22.78 8.80 -32.10
C ILE A 23 22.16 7.43 -31.84
N LYS A 24 22.98 6.54 -31.28
CA LYS A 24 22.55 5.24 -30.77
C LYS A 24 22.36 5.34 -29.26
N ILE A 25 21.24 4.80 -28.78
CA ILE A 25 20.86 4.82 -27.37
C ILE A 25 20.71 3.37 -26.93
N LEU A 26 21.54 2.93 -26.00
CA LEU A 26 21.41 1.62 -25.37
C LEU A 26 20.55 1.80 -24.11
N ARG A 27 19.35 1.23 -24.13
CA ARG A 27 18.40 1.27 -23.03
C ARG A 27 18.75 0.21 -21.96
N PRO A 28 18.25 0.35 -20.72
CA PRO A 28 18.54 -0.60 -19.64
C PRO A 28 18.12 -2.05 -19.93
N ASP A 29 17.10 -2.23 -20.77
CA ASP A 29 16.62 -3.54 -21.26
C ASP A 29 17.51 -4.15 -22.35
N LYS A 30 18.65 -3.52 -22.66
CA LYS A 30 19.60 -3.85 -23.74
C LYS A 30 19.01 -3.68 -25.14
N SER A 31 17.86 -3.04 -25.28
CA SER A 31 17.36 -2.61 -26.58
C SER A 31 18.15 -1.42 -27.09
N ASP A 32 18.37 -1.40 -28.41
CA ASP A 32 19.02 -0.31 -29.10
C ASP A 32 17.94 0.58 -29.75
N GLU A 33 18.02 1.88 -29.52
CA GLU A 33 17.20 2.90 -30.18
C GLU A 33 18.12 3.84 -30.97
N PHE A 34 17.67 4.26 -32.16
CA PHE A 34 18.45 5.13 -33.03
C PHE A 34 17.66 6.39 -33.34
N ILE A 35 18.27 7.55 -33.07
CA ILE A 35 17.69 8.86 -33.34
C ILE A 35 18.50 9.53 -34.44
N ASN A 36 17.85 9.85 -35.55
CA ASN A 36 18.46 10.63 -36.62
C ASN A 36 18.32 12.12 -36.29
N LEU A 37 19.45 12.82 -36.26
CA LEU A 37 19.51 14.26 -36.11
C LEU A 37 19.35 14.89 -37.51
N ASN A 38 18.36 15.76 -37.69
CA ASN A 38 18.20 16.47 -38.96
C ASN A 38 19.37 17.44 -39.16
N ASP A 39 20.04 17.36 -40.31
CA ASP A 39 21.26 18.09 -40.68
C ASP A 39 21.18 19.64 -40.56
N ASN A 40 19.98 20.20 -40.45
CA ASN A 40 19.74 21.66 -40.43
C ASN A 40 19.70 22.29 -39.02
N LEU A 41 19.78 21.50 -37.95
CA LEU A 41 19.79 22.01 -36.58
C LEU A 41 21.04 21.49 -35.87
N ARG A 42 22.08 22.33 -35.84
CA ARG A 42 23.18 22.22 -34.85
C ARG A 42 22.59 22.43 -33.46
N ASN A 43 21.86 21.43 -32.98
CA ASN A 43 21.35 21.44 -31.63
C ASN A 43 22.48 20.97 -30.73
N ASP A 44 22.94 21.88 -29.88
CA ASP A 44 23.90 21.58 -28.82
C ASP A 44 23.34 20.55 -27.82
N TYR A 45 22.04 20.27 -27.85
CA TYR A 45 21.35 19.36 -26.94
C TYR A 45 20.32 18.47 -27.65
N LEU A 46 20.22 17.21 -27.22
CA LEU A 46 19.14 16.29 -27.57
C LEU A 46 18.21 16.13 -26.35
N ALA A 47 16.94 16.47 -26.53
CA ALA A 47 15.89 16.13 -25.57
C ALA A 47 15.40 14.71 -25.82
N TYR A 48 15.55 13.83 -24.83
CA TYR A 48 15.14 12.43 -24.89
C TYR A 48 14.13 12.14 -23.77
N SER A 49 12.93 11.70 -24.16
CA SER A 49 11.81 11.49 -23.24
C SER A 49 11.45 10.01 -23.01
N ASN A 50 12.03 9.08 -23.78
CA ASN A 50 11.73 7.65 -23.68
C ASN A 50 12.53 6.97 -22.55
N THR A 51 12.35 7.49 -21.33
CA THR A 51 13.03 7.09 -20.09
C THR A 51 12.13 6.27 -19.17
N ASN A 52 11.08 5.64 -19.71
CA ASN A 52 10.07 4.90 -18.93
C ASN A 52 10.61 3.70 -18.15
N THR A 53 11.79 3.18 -18.51
CA THR A 53 12.43 2.06 -17.82
C THR A 53 13.53 2.59 -16.92
N ALA A 54 13.49 2.26 -15.63
CA ALA A 54 14.58 2.60 -14.71
C ALA A 54 15.87 1.84 -15.06
N GLY A 55 17.01 2.50 -14.89
CA GLY A 55 18.34 1.96 -15.15
C GLY A 55 19.27 2.95 -15.85
N SER A 56 20.41 2.46 -16.32
CA SER A 56 21.42 3.28 -16.99
C SER A 56 21.23 3.29 -18.51
N TYR A 57 21.06 4.48 -19.06
CA TYR A 57 20.98 4.74 -20.50
C TYR A 57 22.34 5.23 -20.99
N LYS A 58 22.85 4.61 -22.05
CA LYS A 58 24.12 5.00 -22.66
C LYS A 58 23.89 5.57 -24.04
N PHE A 59 24.43 6.77 -24.27
CA PHE A 59 24.32 7.49 -25.52
C PHE A 59 25.63 7.35 -26.29
N TYR A 60 25.54 6.94 -27.54
CA TYR A 60 26.68 6.67 -28.42
C TYR A 60 26.58 7.48 -29.71
N SER A 61 27.72 7.99 -30.15
CA SER A 61 27.94 8.63 -31.44
C SER A 61 28.91 7.75 -32.23
N GLY A 62 28.37 6.87 -33.08
CA GLY A 62 29.15 5.78 -33.66
C GLY A 62 29.68 4.86 -32.56
N ASP A 63 31.01 4.71 -32.48
CA ASP A 63 31.69 3.88 -31.48
C ASP A 63 32.02 4.62 -30.17
N ASN A 64 31.83 5.95 -30.12
CA ASN A 64 32.18 6.76 -28.97
C ASN A 64 30.99 6.96 -28.04
N GLN A 65 31.15 6.67 -26.75
CA GLN A 65 30.15 6.97 -25.73
C GLN A 65 30.15 8.47 -25.41
N ILE A 66 29.02 9.14 -25.61
CA ILE A 66 28.83 10.56 -25.32
C ILE A 66 28.56 10.76 -23.83
N GLU A 67 27.54 10.06 -23.32
CA GLU A 67 27.04 10.27 -21.97
C GLU A 67 26.40 8.98 -21.42
N ASN A 68 26.36 8.87 -20.10
CA ASN A 68 25.68 7.78 -19.38
C ASN A 68 24.81 8.40 -18.28
N ILE A 69 23.51 8.19 -18.37
CA ILE A 69 22.52 8.78 -17.46
C ILE A 69 21.81 7.65 -16.72
N SER A 70 21.75 7.78 -15.38
CA SER A 70 20.99 6.87 -14.54
C SER A 70 19.59 7.43 -14.29
N ILE A 71 18.58 6.69 -14.71
CA ILE A 71 17.17 6.94 -14.46
C ILE A 71 16.73 6.05 -13.30
N ASN A 72 16.15 6.65 -12.26
CA ASN A 72 15.73 5.93 -11.05
C ASN A 72 14.21 5.71 -11.05
N THR A 73 13.77 4.69 -10.34
CA THR A 73 12.35 4.51 -10.00
C THR A 73 11.92 5.60 -9.02
N ASP A 74 10.64 5.98 -9.05
CA ASP A 74 10.08 6.89 -8.06
C ASP A 74 10.22 6.27 -6.65
N PRO A 75 10.87 6.95 -5.69
CA PRO A 75 11.04 6.42 -4.34
C PRO A 75 9.70 6.19 -3.62
N THR A 76 8.61 6.83 -4.05
CA THR A 76 7.26 6.61 -3.51
C THR A 76 6.70 5.22 -3.84
N GLU A 77 7.19 4.56 -4.90
CA GLU A 77 6.79 3.18 -5.22
C GLU A 77 7.39 2.15 -4.25
N SER A 78 8.42 2.54 -3.47
CA SER A 78 9.14 1.65 -2.56
C SER A 78 8.99 2.07 -1.10
N ILE A 79 7.83 2.64 -0.72
CA ILE A 79 7.51 2.86 0.70
C ILE A 79 7.34 1.49 1.35
N THR A 80 8.35 1.06 2.13
CA THR A 80 8.39 -0.25 2.80
C THR A 80 7.74 -0.25 4.18
N GLU A 81 7.22 0.88 4.62
CA GLU A 81 6.54 0.98 5.91
C GLU A 81 5.19 0.26 5.81
N TYR A 82 4.92 -0.59 6.80
CA TYR A 82 3.62 -1.25 6.89
C TYR A 82 2.59 -0.20 7.27
N ALA A 83 1.44 -0.23 6.61
CA ALA A 83 0.32 0.62 6.98
C ALA A 83 -0.13 0.28 8.41
N ASP A 84 -0.35 1.32 9.22
CA ASP A 84 -0.92 1.17 10.55
C ASP A 84 -2.41 0.81 10.46
N GLU A 85 -2.97 0.27 11.55
CA GLU A 85 -4.40 -0.09 11.61
C GLU A 85 -5.30 1.10 11.25
N SER A 86 -4.96 2.30 11.71
CA SER A 86 -5.68 3.54 11.41
C SER A 86 -5.59 3.94 9.93
N GLU A 87 -4.45 3.74 9.29
CA GLU A 87 -4.28 4.01 7.85
C GLU A 87 -5.11 3.05 7.01
N PHE A 88 -5.16 1.78 7.43
CA PHE A 88 -5.98 0.78 6.78
C PHE A 88 -7.48 1.05 6.95
N GLU A 89 -7.93 1.45 8.14
CA GLU A 89 -9.32 1.87 8.38
C GLU A 89 -9.70 3.08 7.51
N ASN A 90 -8.84 4.11 7.46
CA ASN A 90 -9.05 5.27 6.59
C ASN A 90 -9.13 4.88 5.11
N TYR A 91 -8.32 3.92 4.67
CA TYR A 91 -8.38 3.40 3.31
C TYR A 91 -9.71 2.70 3.03
N LEU A 92 -10.20 1.86 3.95
CA LEU A 92 -11.50 1.19 3.82
C LEU A 92 -12.65 2.21 3.71
N ASP A 93 -12.57 3.30 4.45
CA ASP A 93 -13.53 4.41 4.36
C ASP A 93 -13.47 5.13 3.01
N GLN A 94 -12.27 5.41 2.50
CA GLN A 94 -12.07 6.06 1.19
C GLN A 94 -12.68 5.26 0.04
N ILE A 95 -12.51 3.94 0.04
CA ILE A 95 -13.07 3.06 -0.99
C ILE A 95 -14.56 2.73 -0.74
N LYS A 96 -15.16 3.27 0.32
CA LYS A 96 -16.54 2.98 0.75
C LYS A 96 -16.80 1.48 0.89
N PHE A 97 -15.90 0.79 1.58
CA PHE A 97 -16.00 -0.64 1.79
C PHE A 97 -17.29 -0.99 2.54
N ALA A 98 -18.15 -1.80 1.91
CA ALA A 98 -19.45 -2.18 2.47
C ALA A 98 -19.40 -3.44 3.35
N GLY A 99 -18.22 -4.05 3.52
CA GLY A 99 -18.05 -5.29 4.29
C GLY A 99 -17.72 -5.05 5.76
N LYS A 100 -17.60 -6.14 6.52
CA LYS A 100 -17.08 -6.12 7.89
C LYS A 100 -15.61 -6.48 7.89
N TYR A 101 -14.79 -5.58 8.43
CA TYR A 101 -13.38 -5.83 8.74
C TYR A 101 -13.26 -6.34 10.18
N VAL A 102 -12.38 -7.31 10.39
CA VAL A 102 -12.02 -7.82 11.72
C VAL A 102 -10.50 -7.89 11.81
N SER A 103 -9.93 -7.05 12.66
CA SER A 103 -8.49 -7.05 12.97
C SER A 103 -8.11 -8.26 13.82
N ILE A 104 -7.03 -8.94 13.43
CA ILE A 104 -6.50 -10.13 14.10
C ILE A 104 -5.08 -9.81 14.56
N ASP A 105 -4.93 -9.66 15.88
CA ASP A 105 -3.62 -9.47 16.50
C ASP A 105 -2.80 -10.77 16.45
N LYS A 106 -1.47 -10.63 16.36
CA LYS A 106 -0.52 -11.74 16.24
C LYS A 106 -0.53 -12.67 17.46
N GLU A 107 -0.83 -12.14 18.64
CA GLU A 107 -0.88 -12.89 19.90
C GLU A 107 -2.27 -13.53 20.15
N SER A 108 -3.25 -13.25 19.28
CA SER A 108 -4.61 -13.75 19.45
C SER A 108 -4.81 -15.16 18.89
N ASN A 109 -5.72 -15.92 19.49
CA ASN A 109 -6.11 -17.23 18.95
C ASN A 109 -6.93 -17.05 17.66
N ILE A 110 -6.23 -17.13 16.53
CA ILE A 110 -6.79 -16.94 15.19
C ILE A 110 -7.98 -17.89 14.95
N THR A 111 -7.85 -19.14 15.36
CA THR A 111 -8.89 -20.17 15.19
C THR A 111 -10.18 -19.76 15.87
N GLU A 112 -10.09 -19.27 17.12
CA GLU A 112 -11.25 -18.82 17.87
C GLU A 112 -11.92 -17.61 17.20
N LYS A 113 -11.14 -16.60 16.79
CA LYS A 113 -11.69 -15.42 16.09
C LYS A 113 -12.40 -15.79 14.78
N ILE A 114 -11.85 -16.72 14.00
CA ILE A 114 -12.48 -17.23 12.77
C ILE A 114 -13.81 -17.94 13.10
N MET A 115 -13.83 -18.77 14.15
CA MET A 115 -15.05 -19.46 14.55
C MET A 115 -16.13 -18.49 15.03
N GLN A 116 -15.77 -17.48 15.84
CA GLN A 116 -16.69 -16.43 16.28
C GLN A 116 -17.23 -15.61 15.10
N ALA A 117 -16.39 -15.28 14.11
CA ALA A 117 -16.82 -14.56 12.92
C ALA A 117 -17.80 -15.38 12.05
N ARG A 118 -17.64 -16.71 12.01
CA ARG A 118 -18.49 -17.60 11.21
C ARG A 118 -19.82 -17.95 11.88
N PHE A 119 -19.81 -18.23 13.18
CA PHE A 119 -20.96 -18.80 13.88
C PHE A 119 -21.59 -17.85 14.92
N GLY A 120 -20.97 -16.71 15.19
CA GLY A 120 -21.37 -15.79 16.27
C GLY A 120 -20.86 -16.23 17.64
N SER A 121 -21.14 -15.42 18.67
CA SER A 121 -20.75 -15.72 20.05
C SER A 121 -21.85 -16.50 20.81
N GLU A 122 -21.45 -17.31 21.78
CA GLU A 122 -22.34 -18.14 22.59
C GLU A 122 -23.12 -17.33 23.65
N LEU A 123 -24.16 -16.61 23.23
CA LEU A 123 -24.94 -15.74 24.12
C LEU A 123 -25.76 -16.49 25.19
N TRP A 124 -26.00 -17.79 24.98
CA TRP A 124 -26.82 -18.63 25.85
C TRP A 124 -26.25 -18.76 27.28
N ARG A 125 -24.92 -18.69 27.45
CA ARG A 125 -24.28 -18.75 28.77
C ARG A 125 -24.65 -17.54 29.63
N TYR A 126 -24.76 -16.36 29.02
CA TYR A 126 -25.20 -15.15 29.70
C TYR A 126 -26.67 -15.24 30.11
N PHE A 127 -27.54 -15.74 29.23
CA PHE A 127 -28.95 -15.95 29.57
C PHE A 127 -29.13 -16.94 30.73
N LEU A 128 -28.35 -18.02 30.75
CA LEU A 128 -28.39 -19.01 31.83
C LEU A 128 -27.95 -18.39 33.17
N LEU A 129 -26.89 -17.59 33.16
CA LEU A 129 -26.43 -16.86 34.35
C LEU A 129 -27.50 -15.88 34.85
N VAL A 130 -28.13 -15.11 33.95
CA VAL A 130 -29.22 -14.18 34.31
C VAL A 130 -30.42 -14.94 34.89
N ALA A 131 -30.79 -16.09 34.32
CA ALA A 131 -31.88 -16.91 34.82
C ALA A 131 -31.61 -17.42 36.26
N ILE A 132 -30.37 -17.83 36.56
CA ILE A 132 -29.98 -18.24 37.91
C ILE A 132 -30.09 -17.06 38.89
N ILE A 133 -29.61 -15.87 38.51
CA ILE A 133 -29.71 -14.66 39.35
C ILE A 133 -31.19 -14.33 39.63
N LEU A 134 -32.04 -14.36 38.61
CA LEU A 134 -33.47 -14.11 38.75
C LEU A 134 -34.14 -15.13 39.68
N ALA A 135 -33.80 -16.41 39.56
CA ALA A 135 -34.32 -17.46 40.45
C ALA A 135 -33.93 -17.22 41.91
N LEU A 136 -32.68 -16.79 42.18
CA LEU A 136 -32.23 -16.45 43.54
C LEU A 136 -32.96 -15.23 44.11
N ILE A 137 -33.21 -14.22 43.28
CA ILE A 137 -33.99 -13.03 43.66
C ILE A 137 -35.43 -13.45 43.99
N GLU A 138 -36.06 -14.26 43.14
CA GLU A 138 -37.42 -14.76 43.34
C GLU A 138 -37.54 -15.54 44.65
N MET A 139 -36.60 -16.45 44.95
CA MET A 139 -36.56 -17.18 46.22
C MET A 139 -36.40 -16.27 47.42
N THR A 140 -35.61 -15.19 47.30
CA THR A 140 -35.40 -14.21 48.39
C THR A 140 -36.68 -13.41 48.66
N ILE A 141 -37.36 -12.94 47.60
CA ILE A 141 -38.64 -12.22 47.70
C ILE A 141 -39.71 -13.13 48.31
N ALA A 142 -39.86 -14.36 47.80
CA ALA A 142 -40.83 -15.32 48.30
C ALA A 142 -40.62 -15.67 49.78
N ARG A 143 -39.35 -15.80 50.21
CA ARG A 143 -39.00 -16.05 51.61
C ARG A 143 -39.38 -14.88 52.52
N ASN A 144 -39.13 -13.64 52.10
CA ASN A 144 -39.49 -12.46 52.89
C ASN A 144 -41.01 -12.25 52.96
N ALA A 145 -41.72 -12.42 51.84
CA ALA A 145 -43.19 -12.32 51.80
C ALA A 145 -43.87 -13.37 52.70
N LYS A 146 -43.31 -14.58 52.82
CA LYS A 146 -43.83 -15.62 53.73
C LYS A 146 -43.60 -15.27 55.20
N LYS A 147 -42.44 -14.68 55.52
CA LYS A 147 -42.09 -14.27 56.90
C LYS A 147 -42.96 -13.13 57.41
N ASP A 148 -43.37 -12.20 56.54
CA ASP A 148 -44.28 -11.10 56.89
C ASP A 148 -45.71 -11.59 57.20
N LEU A 149 -46.15 -12.71 56.60
CA LEU A 149 -47.46 -13.32 56.89
C LEU A 149 -47.49 -14.09 58.22
N GLU A 150 -46.38 -14.70 58.64
CA GLU A 150 -46.29 -15.43 59.92
C GLU A 150 -46.16 -14.49 61.14
N GLY A 151 -45.82 -13.21 60.94
CA GLY A 151 -45.73 -12.18 61.99
C GLY A 151 -47.04 -11.44 62.33
N ILE A 152 -48.16 -11.80 61.68
CA ILE A 152 -49.48 -11.15 61.85
C ILE A 152 -50.49 -12.08 62.57
N GLN A 153 -50.04 -13.18 63.19
CA GLN A 153 -50.86 -14.02 64.07
C GLN A 153 -50.65 -13.72 65.56
#